data_AF-A0A3D1PMM8-F1
#
_entry.id   AF-A0A3D1PMM8-F1
#
_cell.length_a   1.000
_cell.length_b   1.000
_cell.length_c   1.000
_cell.angle_alpha   90.00
_cell.angle_beta   90.00
_cell.angle_gamma   90.00
#
_symmetry.space_group_name_H-M   'P 1'
#
loop_
_entity.id
_entity.type
_entity.pdbx_description
1 polymer ?
#
loop_
_entity_poly.entity_id
_entity_poly.type
_entity_poly.pdbx_seq_one_letter_code
_entity_poly.pdbx_strand_id
1 'polypeptide(L)'
;MKQRKILKNSKGITLIALVITIIVLLILAAISIATLTGENGILTQANKAKTETDEKGALEEVQLEVMGSFDNNGNYSSSLAKTNLENNLKATVADKGNGKLKVEYKGYTFNVDINGDVKIKSNIDYSKLKVGDYVDYHPDDVETAYDKFGETYSGYANGNIGQDDSLGWRILNINEDEDTIELISDKPTSTTVRFKGARGYNNGVALLNDYCKTMYSNKSKEAVARSLNIEDIQDKMRVNEATGKKAYESYSSGTGTVYKTGTYPYSSIKWYPLQWKQDNGIEGESKPKNPESSDIISYASEDNAKAQETSGDLTVTQTYWHLGSSDMSSNFESADTRDITKANSMYYELLCNNGSSYYWLASRYVNTNSSSFANFGLRYVRHGGVDGSSVFDSSSGARSNDDCVRPVVSLPSNVIDLNTDYVSVGKWNLNS
;
A
#
# COMPACT_ATOMS: atom_id res chain seq x y z
N MET A 1 -73.78 70.47 -17.91
CA MET A 1 -72.61 69.66 -18.30
C MET A 1 -72.75 68.26 -17.67
N LYS A 2 -72.82 67.21 -18.50
CA LYS A 2 -73.00 65.81 -18.05
C LYS A 2 -71.66 65.22 -17.60
N GLN A 3 -71.55 64.79 -16.35
CA GLN A 3 -70.41 64.01 -15.85
C GLN A 3 -70.46 62.58 -16.45
N ARG A 4 -69.36 62.17 -17.09
CA ARG A 4 -69.15 60.81 -17.63
C ARG A 4 -68.60 59.93 -16.50
N LYS A 5 -69.38 58.95 -16.03
CA LYS A 5 -68.98 57.97 -15.02
C LYS A 5 -68.27 56.81 -15.73
N ILE A 6 -66.98 56.59 -15.46
CA ILE A 6 -66.22 55.43 -15.95
C ILE A 6 -66.50 54.26 -15.00
N LEU A 7 -67.20 53.23 -15.49
CA LEU A 7 -67.42 51.96 -14.77
C LEU A 7 -66.18 51.06 -14.96
N LYS A 8 -65.46 50.76 -13.87
CA LYS A 8 -64.40 49.74 -13.84
C LYS A 8 -65.04 48.35 -13.88
N ASN A 9 -64.79 47.59 -14.95
CA ASN A 9 -65.15 46.17 -15.05
C ASN A 9 -64.15 45.32 -14.24
N SER A 10 -64.56 44.84 -13.07
CA SER A 10 -63.83 43.81 -12.32
C SER A 10 -64.30 42.42 -12.76
N LYS A 11 -63.49 41.69 -13.53
CA LYS A 11 -63.73 40.27 -13.82
C LYS A 11 -63.29 39.44 -12.60
N GLY A 12 -64.22 38.73 -11.98
CA GLY A 12 -63.90 37.78 -10.90
C GLY A 12 -63.30 36.49 -11.45
N ILE A 13 -62.24 35.99 -10.82
CA ILE A 13 -61.64 34.67 -11.11
C ILE A 13 -62.46 33.59 -10.40
N THR A 14 -62.77 32.49 -11.08
CA THR A 14 -63.41 31.32 -10.47
C THR A 14 -62.41 30.56 -9.60
N LEU A 15 -62.86 30.01 -8.47
CA LEU A 15 -62.01 29.29 -7.51
C LEU A 15 -61.20 28.16 -8.17
N ILE A 16 -61.79 27.46 -9.14
CA ILE A 16 -61.13 26.39 -9.90
C ILE A 16 -59.96 26.93 -10.72
N ALA A 17 -60.12 28.07 -11.39
CA ALA A 17 -59.04 28.70 -12.14
C ALA A 17 -57.88 29.11 -11.22
N LEU A 18 -58.20 29.61 -10.02
CA LEU A 18 -57.20 29.95 -9.01
C LEU A 18 -56.40 28.72 -8.55
N VAL A 19 -57.07 27.61 -8.26
CA VAL A 19 -56.42 26.37 -7.82
C VAL A 19 -55.49 25.81 -8.90
N ILE A 20 -55.95 25.77 -10.16
CA ILE A 20 -55.13 25.29 -11.28
C ILE A 20 -53.89 26.16 -11.46
N THR A 21 -54.02 27.49 -11.40
CA THR A 21 -52.85 28.38 -11.49
C THR A 21 -51.85 28.15 -10.37
N ILE A 22 -52.29 27.89 -9.14
CA ILE A 22 -51.39 27.59 -8.02
C ILE A 22 -50.64 26.28 -8.26
N ILE A 23 -51.33 25.22 -8.69
CA ILE A 23 -50.69 23.92 -8.97
C ILE A 23 -49.63 24.07 -10.08
N VAL A 24 -49.96 24.75 -11.17
CA VAL A 24 -49.03 24.97 -12.28
C VAL A 24 -47.81 25.79 -11.83
N LEU A 25 -48.00 26.83 -11.02
CA LEU A 25 -46.90 27.62 -10.47
C LEU A 25 -46.02 26.80 -9.53
N LEU A 26 -46.59 25.92 -8.71
CA LEU A 26 -45.82 25.04 -7.81
C LEU A 26 -44.97 24.04 -8.59
N ILE A 27 -45.51 23.45 -9.67
CA ILE A 27 -44.75 22.52 -10.52
C ILE A 27 -43.63 23.27 -11.27
N LEU A 28 -43.92 24.43 -11.86
CA LEU A 28 -42.93 25.27 -12.52
C LEU A 28 -41.82 25.72 -11.56
N ALA A 29 -42.19 26.11 -10.33
CA ALA A 29 -41.24 26.47 -9.30
C ALA A 29 -40.36 25.27 -8.92
N ALA A 30 -40.94 24.09 -8.72
CA ALA A 30 -40.19 22.88 -8.39
C ALA A 30 -39.18 22.50 -9.49
N ILE A 31 -39.59 22.52 -10.77
CA ILE A 31 -38.70 22.23 -11.90
C ILE A 31 -37.61 23.30 -12.01
N SER A 32 -37.97 24.59 -11.90
CA SER A 32 -37.01 25.70 -11.99
C SER A 32 -35.94 25.61 -10.89
N ILE A 33 -36.35 25.32 -9.64
CA ILE A 33 -35.43 25.13 -8.52
C ILE A 33 -34.52 23.92 -8.78
N ALA A 34 -35.07 22.77 -9.21
CA ALA A 34 -34.27 21.60 -9.54
C ALA A 34 -33.24 21.88 -10.64
N THR A 35 -33.60 22.63 -11.69
CA THR A 35 -32.65 23.03 -12.75
C THR A 35 -31.62 24.06 -12.31
N LEU A 36 -31.91 24.83 -11.26
CA LEU A 36 -31.02 25.88 -10.78
C LEU A 36 -30.03 25.34 -9.74
N THR A 37 -30.52 24.53 -8.78
CA THR A 37 -29.78 24.12 -7.57
C THR A 37 -29.72 22.62 -7.34
N GLY A 38 -30.30 21.78 -8.20
CA GLY A 38 -30.11 20.32 -8.13
C GLY A 38 -28.64 19.92 -8.34
N GLU A 39 -28.29 18.64 -8.19
CA GLU A 39 -26.91 18.16 -8.44
C GLU A 39 -26.43 18.49 -9.86
N ASN A 40 -27.31 18.31 -10.85
CA ASN A 40 -27.09 18.72 -12.24
C ASN A 40 -27.58 20.15 -12.53
N GLY A 41 -27.92 20.91 -11.50
CA GLY A 41 -28.39 22.29 -11.61
C GLY A 41 -27.25 23.24 -12.00
N ILE A 42 -27.59 24.31 -12.71
CA ILE A 42 -26.58 25.18 -13.32
C ILE A 42 -25.68 25.87 -12.29
N LEU A 43 -26.20 26.27 -11.12
CA LEU A 43 -25.41 26.92 -10.08
C LEU A 43 -24.48 25.93 -9.38
N THR A 44 -24.97 24.71 -9.13
CA THR A 44 -24.16 23.63 -8.55
C THR A 44 -22.98 23.30 -9.45
N GLN A 45 -23.23 23.13 -10.75
CA GLN A 45 -22.17 22.85 -11.73
C GLN A 45 -21.22 24.02 -11.93
N ALA A 46 -21.72 25.26 -11.95
CA ALA A 46 -20.88 26.45 -12.03
C ALA A 46 -19.96 26.59 -10.80
N ASN A 47 -20.49 26.32 -9.61
CA ASN A 47 -19.69 26.32 -8.39
C ASN A 47 -18.66 25.20 -8.38
N LYS A 48 -19.02 23.97 -8.79
CA LYS A 48 -18.09 22.85 -8.93
C LYS A 48 -16.95 23.19 -9.89
N ALA A 49 -17.28 23.68 -11.08
CA ALA A 49 -16.28 24.09 -12.07
C ALA A 49 -15.36 25.21 -11.57
N LYS A 50 -15.92 26.17 -10.80
CA LYS A 50 -15.12 27.22 -10.17
C LYS A 50 -14.14 26.63 -9.15
N THR A 51 -14.62 25.78 -8.23
CA THR A 51 -13.76 25.13 -7.23
C THR A 51 -12.66 24.31 -7.88
N GLU A 52 -12.99 23.50 -8.90
CA GLU A 52 -12.00 22.72 -9.65
C GLU A 52 -10.96 23.61 -10.35
N THR A 53 -11.37 24.77 -10.86
CA THR A 53 -10.45 25.74 -11.50
C THR A 53 -9.53 26.38 -10.47
N ASP A 54 -10.09 26.84 -9.34
CA ASP A 54 -9.31 27.46 -8.25
C ASP A 54 -8.32 26.45 -7.65
N GLU A 55 -8.75 25.20 -7.49
CA GLU A 55 -7.95 24.08 -7.01
C GLU A 55 -6.78 23.75 -7.95
N LYS A 56 -7.06 23.57 -9.25
CA LYS A 56 -6.02 23.30 -10.25
C LYS A 56 -5.05 24.47 -10.40
N GLY A 57 -5.54 25.70 -10.34
CA GLY A 57 -4.68 26.88 -10.35
C GLY A 57 -3.72 26.91 -9.14
N ALA A 58 -4.21 26.57 -7.94
CA ALA A 58 -3.34 26.46 -6.77
C ALA A 58 -2.33 25.31 -6.89
N LEU A 59 -2.74 24.16 -7.46
CA LEU A 59 -1.85 23.03 -7.74
C LEU A 59 -0.72 23.42 -8.69
N GLU A 60 -1.03 24.09 -9.80
CA GLU A 60 -0.05 24.54 -10.79
C GLU A 60 0.98 25.50 -10.18
N GLU A 61 0.53 26.47 -9.38
CA GLU A 61 1.44 27.41 -8.71
C GLU A 61 2.41 26.69 -7.75
N VAL A 62 1.91 25.73 -6.96
CA VAL A 62 2.76 24.92 -6.07
C VAL A 62 3.73 24.06 -6.88
N GLN A 63 3.26 23.44 -7.97
CA GLN A 63 4.10 22.64 -8.87
C GLN A 63 5.23 23.47 -9.48
N LEU A 64 4.96 24.70 -9.93
CA LEU A 64 5.98 25.58 -10.51
C LEU A 64 7.10 25.89 -9.51
N GLU A 65 6.77 26.17 -8.24
CA GLU A 65 7.78 26.43 -7.21
C GLU A 65 8.60 25.18 -6.85
N VAL A 66 7.93 24.02 -6.80
CA VAL A 66 8.60 22.74 -6.57
C VAL A 66 9.52 22.39 -7.74
N MET A 67 9.09 22.62 -8.98
CA MET A 67 9.92 22.46 -10.20
C MET A 67 11.15 23.38 -10.19
N GLY A 68 11.05 24.57 -9.60
CA GLY A 68 12.20 25.46 -9.38
C GLY A 68 13.25 24.93 -8.40
N SER A 69 13.03 23.75 -7.82
CA SER A 69 13.87 23.15 -6.77
C SER A 69 14.70 21.97 -7.25
N PHE A 70 14.72 21.72 -8.56
CA PHE A 70 15.57 20.71 -9.19
C PHE A 70 16.93 21.31 -9.59
N ASP A 71 18.00 20.54 -9.40
CA ASP A 71 19.32 20.91 -9.90
C ASP A 71 19.47 20.62 -11.41
N ASN A 72 20.60 21.02 -11.99
CA ASN A 72 20.89 20.79 -13.42
C ASN A 72 21.01 19.30 -13.80
N ASN A 73 21.11 18.40 -12.82
CA ASN A 73 21.18 16.96 -13.02
C ASN A 73 19.81 16.29 -12.84
N GLY A 74 18.74 17.06 -12.57
CA GLY A 74 17.39 16.56 -12.34
C GLY A 74 17.16 16.02 -10.92
N ASN A 75 18.03 16.32 -9.95
CA ASN A 75 17.82 15.92 -8.56
C ASN A 75 16.94 16.95 -7.84
N TYR A 76 15.88 16.46 -7.20
CA TYR A 76 14.99 17.26 -6.37
C TYR A 76 15.63 17.60 -5.01
N SER A 77 15.46 18.85 -4.56
CA SER A 77 15.83 19.30 -3.21
C SER A 77 14.62 19.75 -2.40
N SER A 78 14.20 18.92 -1.43
CA SER A 78 13.06 19.24 -0.57
C SER A 78 13.28 20.49 0.30
N SER A 79 14.51 20.73 0.75
CA SER A 79 14.85 21.93 1.52
C SER A 79 14.74 23.21 0.68
N LEU A 80 15.12 23.14 -0.60
CA LEU A 80 14.95 24.26 -1.53
C LEU A 80 13.47 24.47 -1.86
N ALA A 81 12.72 23.39 -2.11
CA ALA A 81 11.28 23.47 -2.38
C ALA A 81 10.52 24.11 -1.23
N LYS A 82 10.81 23.72 0.02
CA LYS A 82 10.25 24.36 1.20
C LYS A 82 10.52 25.88 1.19
N THR A 83 11.77 26.26 0.92
CA THR A 83 12.17 27.68 0.87
C THR A 83 11.42 28.45 -0.22
N ASN A 84 11.30 27.89 -1.43
CA ASN A 84 10.60 28.53 -2.54
C ASN A 84 9.10 28.70 -2.26
N LEU A 85 8.44 27.65 -1.75
CA LEU A 85 7.02 27.67 -1.40
C LEU A 85 6.70 28.70 -0.29
N GLU A 86 7.52 28.76 0.75
CA GLU A 86 7.36 29.73 1.84
C GLU A 86 7.65 31.17 1.39
N ASN A 87 8.66 31.38 0.54
CA ASN A 87 9.08 32.72 0.14
C ASN A 87 8.24 33.32 -1.00
N ASN A 88 7.94 32.53 -2.02
CA ASN A 88 7.30 33.00 -3.25
C ASN A 88 5.78 32.95 -3.14
N LEU A 89 5.22 31.85 -2.62
CA LEU A 89 3.77 31.69 -2.46
C LEU A 89 3.25 32.09 -1.08
N LYS A 90 4.14 32.27 -0.09
CA LYS A 90 3.73 32.43 1.33
C LYS A 90 2.90 31.25 1.83
N ALA A 91 3.17 30.06 1.31
CA ALA A 91 2.53 28.83 1.75
C ALA A 91 3.02 28.43 3.15
N THR A 92 2.20 27.70 3.90
CA THR A 92 2.64 27.05 5.15
C THR A 92 3.16 25.67 4.82
N VAL A 93 4.42 25.38 5.14
CA VAL A 93 5.08 24.11 4.77
C VAL A 93 5.56 23.35 5.99
N ALA A 94 5.12 22.10 6.13
CA ALA A 94 5.59 21.17 7.15
C ALA A 94 6.51 20.12 6.53
N ASP A 95 7.67 19.90 7.17
CA ASP A 95 8.60 18.82 6.82
C ASP A 95 8.10 17.51 7.43
N LYS A 96 7.94 16.48 6.59
CA LYS A 96 7.44 15.16 6.98
C LYS A 96 8.55 14.11 7.06
N GLY A 97 9.81 14.51 6.89
CA GLY A 97 10.96 13.62 6.84
C GLY A 97 11.10 12.89 5.50
N ASN A 98 12.27 12.28 5.27
CA ASN A 98 12.59 11.52 4.05
C ASN A 98 12.32 12.29 2.74
N GLY A 99 12.51 13.59 2.76
CA GLY A 99 12.33 14.44 1.57
C GLY A 99 10.88 14.83 1.25
N LYS A 100 9.89 14.43 2.07
CA LYS A 100 8.46 14.73 1.84
C LYS A 100 8.03 16.04 2.52
N LEU A 101 7.11 16.77 1.88
CA LEU A 101 6.53 18.01 2.42
C LEU A 101 5.00 17.98 2.42
N LYS A 102 4.38 18.60 3.41
CA LYS A 102 2.96 18.99 3.40
C LYS A 102 2.87 20.50 3.23
N VAL A 103 2.08 20.95 2.26
CA VAL A 103 1.96 22.37 1.88
C VAL A 103 0.51 22.80 2.01
N GLU A 104 0.26 23.86 2.76
CA GLU A 104 -1.06 24.50 2.85
C GLU A 104 -1.03 25.83 2.10
N TYR A 105 -1.82 25.93 1.03
CA TYR A 105 -1.84 27.09 0.15
C TYR A 105 -3.24 27.34 -0.42
N LYS A 106 -3.69 28.60 -0.37
CA LYS A 106 -5.03 29.05 -0.86
C LYS A 106 -6.22 28.21 -0.33
N GLY A 107 -6.09 27.63 0.86
CA GLY A 107 -7.13 26.79 1.48
C GLY A 107 -7.09 25.32 1.08
N TYR A 108 -6.15 24.92 0.23
CA TYR A 108 -5.90 23.55 -0.18
C TYR A 108 -4.67 22.99 0.53
N THR A 109 -4.62 21.67 0.67
CA THR A 109 -3.46 20.94 1.18
C THR A 109 -2.85 20.12 0.06
N PHE A 110 -1.53 20.18 -0.10
CA PHE A 110 -0.77 19.42 -1.08
C PHE A 110 0.29 18.59 -0.39
N ASN A 111 0.58 17.43 -0.97
CA ASN A 111 1.69 16.57 -0.59
C ASN A 111 2.75 16.63 -1.69
N VAL A 112 4.00 16.82 -1.30
CA VAL A 112 5.17 16.73 -2.18
C VAL A 112 5.97 15.50 -1.78
N ASP A 113 6.21 14.60 -2.73
CA ASP A 113 6.94 13.36 -2.47
C ASP A 113 8.46 13.51 -2.59
N ILE A 114 9.19 12.40 -2.42
CA ILE A 114 10.67 12.38 -2.48
C ILE A 114 11.24 12.70 -3.86
N ASN A 115 10.42 12.61 -4.91
CA ASN A 115 10.80 12.93 -6.29
C ASN A 115 10.39 14.35 -6.68
N GLY A 116 9.70 15.08 -5.80
CA GLY A 116 9.16 16.41 -6.09
C GLY A 116 7.80 16.38 -6.79
N ASP A 117 7.12 15.23 -6.85
CA ASP A 117 5.77 15.17 -7.41
C ASP A 117 4.76 15.77 -6.42
N VAL A 118 3.94 16.71 -6.91
CA VAL A 118 2.93 17.40 -6.10
C VAL A 118 1.56 16.83 -6.39
N LYS A 119 0.87 16.38 -5.33
CA LYS A 119 -0.52 15.93 -5.38
C LYS A 119 -1.37 16.72 -4.40
N ILE A 120 -2.60 17.04 -4.79
CA ILE A 120 -3.56 17.58 -3.83
C ILE A 120 -3.98 16.47 -2.86
N LYS A 121 -4.05 16.79 -1.57
CA LYS A 121 -4.57 15.89 -0.55
C LYS A 121 -6.10 15.91 -0.60
N SER A 122 -6.70 14.73 -0.68
CA SER A 122 -8.14 14.58 -0.70
C SER A 122 -8.78 15.08 0.60
N ASN A 123 -9.93 15.75 0.47
CA ASN A 123 -10.70 16.22 1.62
C ASN A 123 -11.56 15.09 2.20
N ILE A 124 -10.91 14.20 2.95
CA ILE A 124 -11.49 12.97 3.50
C ILE A 124 -11.46 13.03 5.01
N ASP A 125 -12.58 12.65 5.64
CA ASP A 125 -12.67 12.48 7.08
C ASP A 125 -12.14 11.10 7.49
N TYR A 126 -10.82 11.01 7.63
CA TYR A 126 -10.11 9.80 8.04
C TYR A 126 -10.57 9.25 9.39
N SER A 127 -11.17 10.07 10.26
CA SER A 127 -11.63 9.64 11.58
C SER A 127 -12.74 8.57 11.52
N LYS A 128 -13.45 8.48 10.38
CA LYS A 128 -14.48 7.46 10.11
C LYS A 128 -13.89 6.08 9.83
N LEU A 129 -12.70 6.03 9.23
CA LEU A 129 -12.02 4.81 8.85
C LEU A 129 -11.32 4.20 10.06
N LYS A 130 -11.27 2.86 10.10
CA LYS A 130 -10.64 2.12 11.19
C LYS A 130 -9.87 0.92 10.64
N VAL A 131 -8.78 0.57 11.30
CA VAL A 131 -7.98 -0.60 10.96
C VAL A 131 -8.82 -1.86 11.14
N GLY A 132 -8.74 -2.77 10.16
CA GLY A 132 -9.49 -4.02 10.12
C GLY A 132 -10.88 -3.92 9.51
N ASP A 133 -11.35 -2.71 9.14
CA ASP A 133 -12.59 -2.52 8.42
C ASP A 133 -12.62 -3.27 7.09
N TYR A 134 -13.75 -3.85 6.73
CA TYR A 134 -13.92 -4.44 5.40
C TYR A 134 -14.15 -3.35 4.35
N VAL A 135 -13.65 -3.60 3.14
CA VAL A 135 -13.81 -2.73 1.98
C VAL A 135 -14.29 -3.58 0.81
N ASP A 136 -15.29 -3.08 0.06
CA ASP A 136 -15.86 -3.74 -1.11
C ASP A 136 -14.99 -3.57 -2.36
N TYR A 137 -13.69 -3.85 -2.18
CA TYR A 137 -12.71 -3.80 -3.24
C TYR A 137 -12.77 -5.07 -4.11
N HIS A 138 -12.77 -4.87 -5.41
CA HIS A 138 -12.72 -5.93 -6.41
C HIS A 138 -11.53 -5.65 -7.32
N PRO A 139 -10.53 -6.55 -7.40
CA PRO A 139 -9.51 -6.51 -8.44
C PRO A 139 -10.10 -6.48 -9.85
N ASP A 140 -9.30 -6.07 -10.83
CA ASP A 140 -9.66 -6.28 -12.24
C ASP A 140 -9.72 -7.79 -12.55
N ASP A 141 -10.66 -8.19 -13.41
CA ASP A 141 -10.76 -9.58 -13.87
C ASP A 141 -9.52 -9.94 -14.71
N VAL A 142 -8.84 -11.03 -14.36
CA VAL A 142 -7.66 -11.50 -15.10
C VAL A 142 -7.97 -12.84 -15.77
N GLU A 143 -8.10 -12.82 -17.11
CA GLU A 143 -8.45 -14.01 -17.89
C GLU A 143 -7.31 -15.05 -17.96
N THR A 144 -6.05 -14.61 -17.85
CA THR A 144 -4.87 -15.48 -18.00
C THR A 144 -4.19 -15.76 -16.67
N ALA A 145 -4.03 -17.05 -16.35
CA ALA A 145 -3.25 -17.47 -15.19
C ALA A 145 -1.77 -17.02 -15.30
N TYR A 146 -1.18 -16.72 -14.15
CA TYR A 146 0.21 -16.27 -14.03
C TYR A 146 1.18 -17.43 -14.26
N ASP A 147 2.14 -17.25 -15.17
CA ASP A 147 3.02 -18.31 -15.68
C ASP A 147 4.50 -18.13 -15.29
N LYS A 148 4.88 -16.97 -14.72
CA LYS A 148 6.28 -16.70 -14.37
C LYS A 148 6.79 -17.46 -13.13
N PHE A 149 5.95 -18.24 -12.45
CA PHE A 149 6.42 -19.15 -11.40
C PHE A 149 7.11 -20.43 -11.93
N GLY A 150 7.32 -20.56 -13.25
CA GLY A 150 8.01 -21.70 -13.84
C GLY A 150 9.46 -21.93 -13.39
N GLU A 151 10.03 -23.07 -13.80
CA GLU A 151 11.31 -23.60 -13.30
C GLU A 151 12.50 -22.67 -13.56
N THR A 152 12.50 -21.94 -14.67
CA THR A 152 13.57 -21.00 -15.05
C THR A 152 13.60 -19.76 -14.17
N TYR A 153 12.52 -19.46 -13.45
CA TYR A 153 12.36 -18.28 -12.63
C TYR A 153 12.37 -18.62 -11.13
N SER A 154 11.41 -19.44 -10.67
CA SER A 154 11.26 -19.79 -9.25
C SER A 154 12.19 -20.93 -8.80
N GLY A 155 12.82 -21.61 -9.77
CA GLY A 155 13.57 -22.86 -9.54
C GLY A 155 12.71 -24.10 -9.44
N TYR A 156 11.38 -23.99 -9.55
CA TYR A 156 10.45 -25.11 -9.50
C TYR A 156 9.40 -25.03 -10.62
N ALA A 157 9.00 -26.17 -11.18
CA ALA A 157 7.95 -26.25 -12.19
C ALA A 157 6.56 -26.08 -11.55
N ASN A 158 6.26 -24.87 -11.08
CA ASN A 158 4.90 -24.52 -10.65
C ASN A 158 3.97 -24.58 -11.87
N GLY A 159 2.71 -24.97 -11.65
CA GLY A 159 1.66 -24.76 -12.64
C GLY A 159 1.31 -23.28 -12.78
N ASN A 160 0.53 -22.95 -13.80
CA ASN A 160 -0.03 -21.60 -13.91
C ASN A 160 -1.02 -21.36 -12.78
N ILE A 161 -1.00 -20.17 -12.19
CA ILE A 161 -1.79 -19.85 -11.00
C ILE A 161 -2.81 -18.77 -11.35
N GLY A 162 -4.09 -19.06 -11.12
CA GLY A 162 -5.18 -18.12 -11.36
C GLY A 162 -5.39 -17.15 -10.21
N GLN A 163 -6.23 -16.15 -10.46
CA GLN A 163 -6.75 -15.24 -9.45
C GLN A 163 -7.57 -16.01 -8.40
N ASP A 164 -7.57 -15.53 -7.15
CA ASP A 164 -8.39 -16.10 -6.07
C ASP A 164 -9.53 -15.12 -5.76
N ASP A 165 -10.70 -15.39 -6.33
CA ASP A 165 -11.87 -14.51 -6.22
C ASP A 165 -12.60 -14.66 -4.86
N SER A 166 -12.10 -15.54 -3.99
CA SER A 166 -12.70 -15.78 -2.66
C SER A 166 -12.15 -14.87 -1.56
N LEU A 167 -11.24 -13.96 -1.91
CA LEU A 167 -10.61 -13.03 -0.97
C LEU A 167 -11.52 -11.85 -0.65
N GLY A 168 -11.68 -11.57 0.65
CA GLY A 168 -12.19 -10.29 1.15
C GLY A 168 -11.04 -9.31 1.38
N TRP A 169 -11.35 -8.03 1.57
CA TRP A 169 -10.35 -6.98 1.75
C TRP A 169 -10.60 -6.17 3.00
N ARG A 170 -9.54 -5.92 3.77
CA ARG A 170 -9.60 -5.22 5.05
C ARG A 170 -8.57 -4.12 5.12
N ILE A 171 -8.90 -2.99 5.75
CA ILE A 171 -7.95 -1.89 5.97
C ILE A 171 -6.79 -2.38 6.85
N LEU A 172 -5.58 -2.41 6.29
CA LEU A 172 -4.34 -2.66 7.00
C LEU A 172 -3.77 -1.36 7.57
N ASN A 173 -3.76 -0.29 6.78
CA ASN A 173 -3.11 0.96 7.13
C ASN A 173 -3.86 2.17 6.54
N ILE A 174 -3.83 3.28 7.26
CA ILE A 174 -4.45 4.55 6.88
C ILE A 174 -3.32 5.59 6.82
N ASN A 175 -2.85 5.92 5.62
CA ASN A 175 -1.71 6.80 5.41
C ASN A 175 -2.20 8.20 5.04
N GLU A 176 -2.66 8.96 6.04
CA GLU A 176 -3.23 10.30 5.82
C GLU A 176 -2.27 11.27 5.11
N ASP A 177 -0.96 11.13 5.36
CA ASP A 177 0.07 11.99 4.75
C ASP A 177 0.35 11.61 3.30
N GLU A 178 0.12 10.35 2.91
CA GLU A 178 0.30 9.88 1.53
C GLU A 178 -1.00 9.90 0.73
N ASP A 179 -2.12 10.21 1.39
CA ASP A 179 -3.46 10.15 0.85
C ASP A 179 -3.81 8.77 0.28
N THR A 180 -3.31 7.72 0.93
CA THR A 180 -3.53 6.33 0.55
C THR A 180 -4.08 5.50 1.71
N ILE A 181 -4.83 4.46 1.35
CA ILE A 181 -5.25 3.39 2.24
C ILE A 181 -4.58 2.11 1.74
N GLU A 182 -4.03 1.31 2.66
CA GLU A 182 -3.57 -0.03 2.34
C GLU A 182 -4.61 -1.04 2.80
N LEU A 183 -5.03 -1.91 1.90
CA LEU A 183 -5.87 -3.07 2.19
C LEU A 183 -4.99 -4.31 2.23
N ILE A 184 -5.38 -5.27 3.05
CA ILE A 184 -4.86 -6.63 3.03
C ILE A 184 -6.01 -7.57 2.73
N SER A 185 -5.70 -8.64 1.99
CA SER A 185 -6.61 -9.78 1.88
C SER A 185 -7.06 -10.24 3.28
N ASP A 186 -8.28 -10.73 3.44
CA ASP A 186 -8.78 -11.20 4.72
C ASP A 186 -8.12 -12.52 5.13
N LYS A 187 -7.81 -13.39 4.16
CA LYS A 187 -7.04 -14.64 4.29
C LYS A 187 -5.98 -14.79 3.16
N PRO A 188 -4.94 -15.61 3.31
CA PRO A 188 -4.00 -15.87 2.22
C PRO A 188 -4.68 -16.55 1.03
N THR A 189 -4.03 -16.52 -0.13
CA THR A 189 -4.50 -17.25 -1.31
C THR A 189 -4.67 -18.74 -1.02
N SER A 190 -5.61 -19.38 -1.70
CA SER A 190 -5.85 -20.82 -1.59
C SER A 190 -4.77 -21.69 -2.26
N THR A 191 -4.05 -21.13 -3.24
CA THR A 191 -2.98 -21.82 -3.96
C THR A 191 -1.61 -21.45 -3.38
N THR A 192 -0.71 -22.44 -3.30
CA THR A 192 0.68 -22.26 -2.89
C THR A 192 1.61 -22.06 -4.09
N VAL A 193 2.69 -21.32 -3.87
CA VAL A 193 3.80 -21.17 -4.82
C VAL A 193 5.08 -21.73 -4.22
N ARG A 194 5.84 -22.49 -5.02
CA ARG A 194 7.09 -23.10 -4.60
C ARG A 194 8.30 -22.34 -5.13
N PHE A 195 9.26 -22.10 -4.24
CA PHE A 195 10.58 -21.58 -4.60
C PHE A 195 11.65 -22.63 -4.31
N LYS A 196 12.67 -22.70 -5.16
CA LYS A 196 13.78 -23.65 -5.02
C LYS A 196 15.11 -23.05 -5.45
N GLY A 197 16.15 -23.35 -4.67
CA GLY A 197 17.53 -23.03 -5.04
C GLY A 197 17.82 -21.52 -5.13
N ALA A 198 18.94 -21.21 -5.76
CA ALA A 198 19.41 -19.85 -6.01
C ALA A 198 18.44 -19.09 -6.93
N ARG A 199 17.80 -19.76 -7.90
CA ARG A 199 16.75 -19.15 -8.73
C ARG A 199 15.59 -18.63 -7.88
N GLY A 200 15.06 -19.47 -6.99
CA GLY A 200 13.99 -19.10 -6.07
C GLY A 200 14.38 -17.96 -5.14
N TYR A 201 15.62 -17.96 -4.63
CA TYR A 201 16.12 -16.84 -3.82
C TYR A 201 16.22 -15.54 -4.63
N ASN A 202 16.80 -15.60 -5.83
CA ASN A 202 17.03 -14.41 -6.65
C ASN A 202 15.71 -13.75 -7.05
N ASN A 203 14.72 -14.53 -7.48
CA ASN A 203 13.47 -13.98 -8.03
C ASN A 203 12.30 -13.92 -7.03
N GLY A 204 12.39 -14.56 -5.86
CA GLY A 204 11.23 -14.78 -4.98
C GLY A 204 10.44 -13.51 -4.63
N VAL A 205 11.13 -12.44 -4.23
CA VAL A 205 10.50 -11.14 -3.92
C VAL A 205 9.81 -10.53 -5.14
N ALA A 206 10.50 -10.50 -6.29
CA ALA A 206 9.97 -9.92 -7.52
C ALA A 206 8.76 -10.70 -8.04
N LEU A 207 8.82 -12.03 -8.02
CA LEU A 207 7.73 -12.91 -8.44
C LEU A 207 6.48 -12.75 -7.56
N LEU A 208 6.64 -12.69 -6.24
CA LEU A 208 5.51 -12.48 -5.32
C LEU A 208 4.81 -11.13 -5.57
N ASN A 209 5.60 -10.07 -5.77
CA ASN A 209 5.06 -8.74 -6.04
C ASN A 209 4.42 -8.62 -7.42
N ASP A 210 5.05 -9.17 -8.47
CA ASP A 210 4.52 -9.15 -9.84
C ASP A 210 3.26 -10.00 -9.97
N TYR A 211 3.20 -11.16 -9.29
CA TYR A 211 1.97 -11.95 -9.18
C TYR A 211 0.84 -11.13 -8.55
N CYS A 212 1.08 -10.54 -7.37
CA CYS A 212 0.05 -9.74 -6.72
C CYS A 212 -0.38 -8.54 -7.57
N LYS A 213 0.57 -7.82 -8.15
CA LYS A 213 0.30 -6.67 -9.03
C LYS A 213 -0.55 -7.07 -10.22
N THR A 214 -0.27 -8.22 -10.83
CA THR A 214 -1.03 -8.74 -11.97
C THR A 214 -2.43 -9.17 -11.56
N MET A 215 -2.54 -9.92 -10.46
CA MET A 215 -3.77 -10.61 -10.06
C MET A 215 -4.71 -9.81 -9.17
N TYR A 216 -4.24 -8.75 -8.50
CA TYR A 216 -5.05 -8.10 -7.46
C TYR A 216 -5.09 -6.57 -7.54
N SER A 217 -4.52 -5.96 -8.59
CA SER A 217 -4.64 -4.51 -8.84
C SER A 217 -5.99 -4.16 -9.47
N ASN A 218 -6.37 -2.88 -9.41
CA ASN A 218 -7.54 -2.36 -10.12
C ASN A 218 -7.18 -1.02 -10.76
N LYS A 219 -7.11 -1.01 -12.08
CA LYS A 219 -6.68 0.17 -12.85
C LYS A 219 -7.67 1.33 -12.75
N SER A 220 -8.98 1.03 -12.76
CA SER A 220 -10.02 2.07 -12.70
C SER A 220 -10.01 2.84 -11.37
N LYS A 221 -9.50 2.21 -10.32
CA LYS A 221 -9.36 2.78 -8.97
C LYS A 221 -7.95 3.23 -8.65
N GLU A 222 -7.04 3.18 -9.63
CA GLU A 222 -5.61 3.44 -9.44
C GLU A 222 -5.00 2.60 -8.30
N ALA A 223 -5.59 1.43 -8.04
CA ALA A 223 -5.18 0.56 -6.96
C ALA A 223 -4.07 -0.37 -7.43
N VAL A 224 -2.96 -0.41 -6.68
CA VAL A 224 -1.78 -1.21 -7.02
C VAL A 224 -1.53 -2.24 -5.94
N ALA A 225 -1.50 -3.51 -6.35
CA ALA A 225 -1.25 -4.63 -5.46
C ALA A 225 0.23 -5.01 -5.37
N ARG A 226 0.60 -5.56 -4.22
CA ARG A 226 1.90 -6.17 -3.91
C ARG A 226 1.69 -7.35 -2.96
N SER A 227 2.71 -8.15 -2.73
CA SER A 227 2.68 -9.12 -1.64
C SER A 227 3.04 -8.43 -0.32
N LEU A 228 2.47 -8.91 0.78
CA LEU A 228 2.89 -8.54 2.13
C LEU A 228 4.39 -8.78 2.28
N ASN A 229 5.09 -7.85 2.91
CA ASN A 229 6.53 -7.93 3.17
C ASN A 229 6.81 -7.90 4.68
N ILE A 230 8.08 -8.05 5.04
CA ILE A 230 8.51 -8.09 6.44
C ILE A 230 8.39 -6.72 7.12
N GLU A 231 8.57 -5.63 6.37
CA GLU A 231 8.48 -4.26 6.90
C GLU A 231 7.04 -3.95 7.33
N ASP A 232 6.02 -4.42 6.62
CA ASP A 232 4.60 -4.30 7.03
C ASP A 232 4.37 -4.87 8.44
N ILE A 233 5.08 -5.95 8.78
CA ILE A 233 5.03 -6.57 10.10
C ILE A 233 5.85 -5.76 11.10
N GLN A 234 7.12 -5.51 10.77
CA GLN A 234 8.06 -4.84 11.66
C GLN A 234 7.58 -3.44 12.04
N ASP A 235 6.96 -2.71 11.12
CA ASP A 235 6.48 -1.35 11.34
C ASP A 235 5.38 -1.29 12.40
N LYS A 236 4.52 -2.30 12.46
CA LYS A 236 3.43 -2.41 13.45
C LYS A 236 3.84 -3.06 14.77
N MET A 237 5.09 -3.50 14.91
CA MET A 237 5.59 -4.03 16.18
C MET A 237 5.81 -2.91 17.19
N ARG A 238 5.34 -3.15 18.43
CA ARG A 238 5.53 -2.26 19.57
C ARG A 238 7.01 -2.09 19.89
N VAL A 239 7.41 -0.84 20.14
CA VAL A 239 8.72 -0.50 20.70
C VAL A 239 8.70 -0.75 22.21
N ASN A 240 9.68 -1.50 22.72
CA ASN A 240 9.89 -1.64 24.15
C ASN A 240 10.49 -0.34 24.71
N GLU A 241 9.74 0.37 25.56
CA GLU A 241 10.14 1.68 26.09
C GLU A 241 11.47 1.67 26.85
N ALA A 242 11.80 0.57 27.53
CA ALA A 242 13.03 0.47 28.32
C ALA A 242 14.29 0.32 27.44
N THR A 243 14.14 -0.26 26.25
CA THR A 243 15.28 -0.54 25.34
C THR A 243 15.29 0.34 24.09
N GLY A 244 14.17 0.99 23.77
CA GLY A 244 13.97 1.72 22.51
C GLY A 244 13.93 0.81 21.28
N LYS A 245 13.79 -0.51 21.46
CA LYS A 245 13.86 -1.51 20.40
C LYS A 245 12.53 -2.25 20.23
N LYS A 246 12.21 -2.60 18.99
CA LYS A 246 11.19 -3.58 18.64
C LYS A 246 11.70 -4.99 18.95
N ALA A 247 10.80 -5.95 19.15
CA ALA A 247 11.19 -7.29 19.61
C ALA A 247 12.16 -8.01 18.66
N TYR A 248 11.98 -7.84 17.34
CA TYR A 248 12.89 -8.45 16.35
C TYR A 248 14.32 -7.88 16.39
N GLU A 249 14.49 -6.60 16.78
CA GLU A 249 15.81 -5.97 16.91
C GLU A 249 16.61 -6.49 18.11
N SER A 250 15.92 -7.15 19.03
CA SER A 250 16.52 -7.81 20.20
C SER A 250 16.73 -9.30 19.97
N TYR A 251 16.40 -9.82 18.79
CA TYR A 251 16.56 -11.22 18.45
C TYR A 251 18.04 -11.64 18.48
N SER A 252 18.32 -12.73 19.20
CA SER A 252 19.59 -13.45 19.19
C SER A 252 19.33 -14.94 18.96
N SER A 253 20.08 -15.55 18.06
CA SER A 253 20.00 -16.98 17.78
C SER A 253 20.65 -17.81 18.91
N GLY A 254 20.43 -19.13 18.90
CA GLY A 254 21.12 -20.06 19.81
C GLY A 254 22.64 -20.09 19.64
N THR A 255 23.18 -19.57 18.54
CA THR A 255 24.63 -19.39 18.29
C THR A 255 25.15 -18.02 18.73
N GLY A 256 24.31 -17.18 19.37
CA GLY A 256 24.66 -15.82 19.78
C GLY A 256 24.67 -14.80 18.65
N THR A 257 24.13 -15.16 17.48
CA THR A 257 24.07 -14.28 16.31
C THR A 257 22.87 -13.35 16.42
N VAL A 258 23.11 -12.05 16.35
CA VAL A 258 22.08 -11.02 16.54
C VAL A 258 21.62 -10.48 15.18
N TYR A 259 20.33 -10.16 15.08
CA TYR A 259 19.73 -9.54 13.90
C TYR A 259 20.56 -8.33 13.41
N LYS A 260 20.87 -8.29 12.11
CA LYS A 260 21.65 -7.24 11.42
C LYS A 260 23.05 -6.94 11.98
N THR A 261 23.59 -7.77 12.86
CA THR A 261 24.89 -7.50 13.52
C THR A 261 25.81 -8.71 13.54
N GLY A 262 25.25 -9.93 13.58
CA GLY A 262 26.05 -11.13 13.53
C GLY A 262 26.61 -11.40 12.13
N THR A 263 27.94 -11.53 12.04
CA THR A 263 28.64 -11.82 10.79
C THR A 263 29.52 -13.06 10.95
N TYR A 264 29.43 -13.98 9.99
CA TYR A 264 30.22 -15.22 9.99
C TYR A 264 31.02 -15.38 8.70
N PRO A 265 32.33 -15.66 8.79
CA PRO A 265 33.15 -16.03 7.64
C PRO A 265 33.07 -17.54 7.37
N TYR A 266 32.90 -17.90 6.09
CA TYR A 266 32.91 -19.28 5.62
C TYR A 266 34.07 -19.51 4.64
N SER A 267 34.98 -20.44 4.95
CA SER A 267 36.21 -20.66 4.19
C SER A 267 36.13 -21.76 3.12
N SER A 268 35.33 -22.81 3.37
CA SER A 268 35.22 -23.99 2.49
C SER A 268 33.95 -24.01 1.63
N ILE A 269 32.88 -23.42 2.12
CA ILE A 269 31.52 -23.48 1.55
C ILE A 269 31.02 -22.08 1.27
N LYS A 270 31.35 -21.65 0.05
CA LYS A 270 31.37 -20.24 -0.35
C LYS A 270 30.40 -19.93 -1.48
N TRP A 271 29.40 -20.78 -1.67
CA TRP A 271 28.39 -20.56 -2.69
C TRP A 271 27.34 -19.56 -2.20
N TYR A 272 26.84 -18.73 -3.10
CA TYR A 272 25.79 -17.76 -2.80
C TYR A 272 24.90 -17.52 -4.02
N PRO A 273 23.60 -17.20 -3.83
CA PRO A 273 22.74 -16.74 -4.90
C PRO A 273 23.19 -15.36 -5.39
N LEU A 274 23.15 -15.11 -6.70
CA LEU A 274 23.65 -13.85 -7.28
C LEU A 274 22.98 -12.60 -6.70
N GLN A 275 21.68 -12.65 -6.40
CA GLN A 275 20.95 -11.51 -5.87
C GLN A 275 21.43 -11.12 -4.47
N TRP A 276 21.88 -12.08 -3.66
CA TRP A 276 22.38 -11.79 -2.31
C TRP A 276 23.55 -10.81 -2.33
N LYS A 277 24.44 -10.92 -3.33
CA LYS A 277 25.60 -10.02 -3.47
C LYS A 277 25.19 -8.60 -3.89
N GLN A 278 24.06 -8.44 -4.57
CA GLN A 278 23.52 -7.13 -4.93
C GLN A 278 22.89 -6.42 -3.73
N ASP A 279 22.21 -7.20 -2.87
CA ASP A 279 21.51 -6.71 -1.69
C ASP A 279 22.46 -6.57 -0.47
N ASN A 280 23.68 -7.10 -0.56
CA ASN A 280 24.68 -7.23 0.51
C ASN A 280 24.17 -7.87 1.82
N GLY A 281 22.94 -8.39 1.83
CA GLY A 281 22.29 -8.92 3.03
C GLY A 281 22.11 -7.93 4.18
N ILE A 282 22.07 -6.60 3.94
CA ILE A 282 22.00 -5.60 5.04
C ILE A 282 20.88 -4.56 4.83
N GLU A 283 20.55 -4.17 3.59
CA GLU A 283 19.56 -3.12 3.32
C GLU A 283 18.43 -3.61 2.39
N GLY A 284 17.19 -3.51 2.89
CA GLY A 284 15.95 -3.83 2.16
C GLY A 284 15.67 -5.33 2.02
N GLU A 285 15.18 -6.00 3.07
CA GLU A 285 14.75 -7.41 2.92
C GLU A 285 13.70 -7.53 1.80
N SER A 286 12.88 -6.49 1.59
CA SER A 286 11.89 -6.37 0.50
C SER A 286 12.30 -5.52 -0.71
N LYS A 287 13.47 -4.87 -0.72
CA LYS A 287 13.85 -3.92 -1.78
C LYS A 287 15.29 -4.16 -2.26
N PRO A 288 15.54 -4.44 -3.55
CA PRO A 288 16.89 -4.51 -4.05
C PRO A 288 17.55 -3.12 -4.08
N LYS A 289 18.87 -3.08 -3.90
CA LYS A 289 19.69 -1.83 -3.87
C LYS A 289 19.65 -1.03 -5.18
N ASN A 290 19.41 -1.71 -6.30
CA ASN A 290 19.21 -1.06 -7.60
C ASN A 290 17.74 -1.27 -8.02
N PRO A 291 16.91 -0.22 -8.13
CA PRO A 291 15.52 -0.36 -8.56
C PRO A 291 15.38 -0.96 -9.98
N GLU A 292 16.41 -0.87 -10.83
CA GLU A 292 16.45 -1.57 -12.13
C GLU A 292 16.70 -3.09 -12.01
N SER A 293 17.01 -3.61 -10.81
CA SER A 293 17.16 -5.06 -10.54
C SER A 293 15.90 -5.71 -9.94
N SER A 294 14.76 -5.03 -10.03
CA SER A 294 13.43 -5.59 -9.71
C SER A 294 12.91 -6.55 -10.79
N ASP A 295 13.67 -6.76 -11.86
CA ASP A 295 13.32 -7.63 -12.96
C ASP A 295 13.34 -9.11 -12.55
N ILE A 296 12.33 -9.83 -13.01
CA ILE A 296 12.27 -11.30 -12.93
C ILE A 296 13.25 -11.87 -13.94
N ILE A 297 14.33 -12.49 -13.47
CA ILE A 297 15.41 -13.00 -14.30
C ILE A 297 15.19 -14.48 -14.60
N SER A 298 15.18 -14.85 -15.88
CA SER A 298 15.23 -16.25 -16.30
C SER A 298 16.67 -16.77 -16.25
N TYR A 299 16.88 -17.92 -15.60
CA TYR A 299 18.18 -18.58 -15.56
C TYR A 299 18.16 -19.90 -16.34
N ALA A 300 19.12 -20.09 -17.24
CA ALA A 300 19.22 -21.31 -18.05
C ALA A 300 19.47 -22.58 -17.21
N SER A 301 20.29 -22.48 -16.15
CA SER A 301 20.53 -23.56 -15.17
C SER A 301 20.53 -23.00 -13.74
N GLU A 302 20.53 -23.87 -12.73
CA GLU A 302 20.75 -23.49 -11.32
C GLU A 302 22.17 -22.93 -11.11
N ASP A 303 23.16 -23.44 -11.86
CA ASP A 303 24.54 -22.97 -11.79
C ASP A 303 24.70 -21.56 -12.35
N ASN A 304 23.82 -21.13 -13.27
CA ASN A 304 23.80 -19.73 -13.73
C ASN A 304 23.18 -18.76 -12.72
N ALA A 305 22.51 -19.26 -11.67
CA ALA A 305 21.83 -18.43 -10.67
C ALA A 305 22.67 -18.21 -9.39
N LYS A 306 23.85 -18.81 -9.29
CA LYS A 306 24.74 -18.76 -8.12
C LYS A 306 26.19 -18.52 -8.52
N ALA A 307 27.01 -18.13 -7.56
CA ALA A 307 28.46 -18.02 -7.71
C ALA A 307 29.18 -18.52 -6.44
N GLN A 308 30.50 -18.69 -6.53
CA GLN A 308 31.36 -19.06 -5.40
C GLN A 308 32.34 -17.92 -5.10
N GLU A 309 32.58 -17.59 -3.82
CA GLU A 309 33.55 -16.56 -3.43
C GLU A 309 34.99 -17.05 -3.64
N THR A 310 35.76 -16.32 -4.44
CA THR A 310 37.14 -16.65 -4.82
C THR A 310 38.19 -15.77 -4.15
N SER A 311 37.79 -14.60 -3.64
CA SER A 311 38.73 -13.58 -3.11
C SER A 311 39.03 -13.74 -1.61
N GLY A 312 38.55 -14.80 -0.98
CA GLY A 312 38.74 -15.06 0.45
C GLY A 312 37.62 -15.90 1.05
N ASP A 313 37.25 -15.58 2.28
CA ASP A 313 36.08 -16.13 2.97
C ASP A 313 34.80 -15.46 2.45
N LEU A 314 33.72 -16.24 2.39
CA LEU A 314 32.38 -15.69 2.22
C LEU A 314 31.92 -15.13 3.58
N THR A 315 31.94 -13.81 3.72
CA THR A 315 31.46 -13.12 4.92
C THR A 315 29.98 -12.81 4.80
N VAL A 316 29.17 -13.40 5.66
CA VAL A 316 27.70 -13.28 5.62
C VAL A 316 27.19 -12.60 6.87
N THR A 317 26.36 -11.57 6.70
CA THR A 317 25.64 -10.90 7.79
C THR A 317 24.24 -11.49 7.94
N GLN A 318 23.86 -11.82 9.17
CA GLN A 318 22.55 -12.38 9.48
C GLN A 318 21.47 -11.30 9.41
N THR A 319 20.45 -11.55 8.59
CA THR A 319 19.17 -10.83 8.66
C THR A 319 18.09 -11.67 9.33
N TYR A 320 18.29 -12.97 9.48
CA TYR A 320 17.33 -13.84 10.15
C TYR A 320 16.98 -13.36 11.57
N TRP A 321 15.68 -13.38 11.83
CA TRP A 321 15.07 -13.32 13.15
C TRP A 321 13.81 -14.16 13.15
N HIS A 322 13.47 -14.71 14.30
CA HIS A 322 12.25 -15.50 14.49
C HIS A 322 11.53 -15.06 15.74
N LEU A 323 10.21 -14.96 15.64
CA LEU A 323 9.31 -14.82 16.76
C LEU A 323 8.18 -15.82 16.58
N GLY A 324 7.93 -16.62 17.62
CA GLY A 324 6.84 -17.58 17.64
C GLY A 324 5.48 -16.90 17.73
N SER A 325 4.40 -17.65 17.56
CA SER A 325 3.03 -17.12 17.60
C SER A 325 2.70 -16.42 18.91
N SER A 326 3.19 -16.93 20.05
CA SER A 326 3.02 -16.29 21.37
C SER A 326 3.64 -14.90 21.41
N ASP A 327 4.86 -14.76 20.89
CA ASP A 327 5.57 -13.49 20.86
C ASP A 327 4.91 -12.54 19.86
N MET A 328 4.60 -13.02 18.66
CA MET A 328 3.92 -12.21 17.65
C MET A 328 2.58 -11.68 18.15
N SER A 329 1.76 -12.51 18.80
CA SER A 329 0.43 -12.12 19.29
C SER A 329 0.43 -11.01 20.36
N SER A 330 1.58 -10.73 20.99
CA SER A 330 1.70 -9.81 22.12
C SER A 330 2.66 -8.64 21.89
N ASN A 331 3.30 -8.58 20.72
CA ASN A 331 4.32 -7.57 20.37
C ASN A 331 3.90 -6.60 19.26
N PHE A 332 2.63 -6.60 18.85
CA PHE A 332 2.09 -5.52 18.00
C PHE A 332 1.66 -4.31 18.84
N GLU A 333 1.67 -3.14 18.20
CA GLU A 333 1.02 -1.94 18.74
C GLU A 333 -0.51 -2.09 18.76
N SER A 334 -1.20 -1.26 19.53
CA SER A 334 -2.67 -1.23 19.51
C SER A 334 -3.16 -0.56 18.23
N ALA A 335 -4.16 -1.16 17.57
CA ALA A 335 -4.82 -0.58 16.41
C ALA A 335 -6.04 0.26 16.83
N ASP A 336 -6.27 1.38 16.14
CA ASP A 336 -7.57 2.07 16.15
C ASP A 336 -8.56 1.30 15.28
N THR A 337 -9.36 0.43 15.92
CA THR A 337 -10.29 -0.48 15.25
C THR A 337 -11.71 -0.32 15.82
N ARG A 338 -12.73 -0.65 15.02
CA ARG A 338 -14.13 -0.60 15.49
C ARG A 338 -14.43 -1.62 16.58
N ASP A 339 -13.86 -2.81 16.49
CA ASP A 339 -13.99 -3.81 17.55
C ASP A 339 -12.94 -3.53 18.63
N ILE A 340 -13.32 -2.71 19.61
CA ILE A 340 -12.41 -2.30 20.69
C ILE A 340 -11.82 -3.47 21.48
N THR A 341 -12.47 -4.65 21.46
CA THR A 341 -11.94 -5.85 22.12
C THR A 341 -10.74 -6.45 21.39
N LYS A 342 -10.58 -6.11 20.10
CA LYS A 342 -9.48 -6.51 19.23
C LYS A 342 -8.39 -5.46 19.08
N ALA A 343 -8.45 -4.32 19.78
CA ALA A 343 -7.45 -3.26 19.64
C ALA A 343 -6.00 -3.77 19.78
N ASN A 344 -5.74 -4.69 20.70
CA ASN A 344 -4.40 -5.24 20.94
C ASN A 344 -4.06 -6.48 20.08
N SER A 345 -5.00 -7.01 19.29
CA SER A 345 -4.81 -8.22 18.48
C SER A 345 -5.10 -8.00 16.99
N MET A 346 -5.61 -6.84 16.59
CA MET A 346 -6.03 -6.57 15.22
C MET A 346 -4.87 -6.72 14.23
N TYR A 347 -3.70 -6.18 14.54
CA TYR A 347 -2.53 -6.37 13.67
C TYR A 347 -2.07 -7.83 13.61
N TYR A 348 -2.14 -8.59 14.70
CA TYR A 348 -1.87 -10.04 14.65
C TYR A 348 -2.90 -10.78 13.78
N GLU A 349 -4.18 -10.39 13.86
CA GLU A 349 -5.23 -10.94 13.01
C GLU A 349 -4.97 -10.64 11.53
N LEU A 350 -4.63 -9.40 11.17
CA LEU A 350 -4.41 -9.00 9.79
C LEU A 350 -3.09 -9.56 9.22
N LEU A 351 -1.98 -9.35 9.94
CA LEU A 351 -0.61 -9.61 9.47
C LEU A 351 -0.13 -11.04 9.69
N CYS A 352 -0.74 -11.78 10.63
CA CYS A 352 -0.37 -13.16 10.99
C CYS A 352 -1.54 -14.15 10.83
N ASN A 353 -2.65 -13.71 10.22
CA ASN A 353 -3.91 -14.45 10.04
C ASN A 353 -4.37 -15.24 11.27
N ASN A 354 -4.23 -14.63 12.45
CA ASN A 354 -4.57 -15.21 13.75
C ASN A 354 -3.97 -16.61 14.01
N GLY A 355 -2.78 -16.89 13.45
CA GLY A 355 -2.11 -18.18 13.66
C GLY A 355 -2.52 -19.32 12.75
N SER A 356 -3.43 -19.08 11.80
CA SER A 356 -4.10 -20.16 11.06
C SER A 356 -3.48 -20.49 9.69
N SER A 357 -2.40 -19.82 9.28
CA SER A 357 -1.94 -19.92 7.88
C SER A 357 -0.43 -19.90 7.68
N TYR A 358 -0.08 -20.17 6.42
CA TYR A 358 1.25 -20.31 5.85
C TYR A 358 1.32 -19.47 4.59
N TYR A 359 2.17 -18.44 4.57
CA TYR A 359 2.36 -17.63 3.37
C TYR A 359 3.73 -17.00 3.33
N TRP A 360 4.21 -16.85 2.11
CA TRP A 360 5.40 -16.09 1.81
C TRP A 360 5.22 -14.62 2.16
N LEU A 361 6.31 -14.02 2.62
CA LEU A 361 6.50 -12.58 2.61
C LEU A 361 7.43 -12.26 1.44
N ALA A 362 7.17 -11.16 0.74
CA ALA A 362 8.05 -10.64 -0.31
C ALA A 362 9.30 -10.00 0.30
N SER A 363 10.05 -10.81 1.03
CA SER A 363 11.26 -10.43 1.74
C SER A 363 12.24 -11.60 1.80
N ARG A 364 13.52 -11.33 1.60
CA ARG A 364 14.61 -12.33 1.72
C ARG A 364 15.13 -12.37 3.15
N TYR A 365 15.74 -13.50 3.51
CA TYR A 365 16.51 -13.60 4.74
C TYR A 365 17.81 -14.38 4.53
N VAL A 366 18.74 -14.15 5.44
CA VAL A 366 20.00 -14.87 5.53
C VAL A 366 20.24 -15.29 6.96
N ASN A 367 20.54 -16.57 7.17
CA ASN A 367 20.77 -17.15 8.49
C ASN A 367 22.14 -17.82 8.57
N THR A 368 22.91 -17.46 9.59
CA THR A 368 24.26 -17.98 9.85
C THR A 368 24.29 -18.94 11.05
N ASN A 369 23.21 -19.72 11.27
CA ASN A 369 22.96 -20.61 12.42
C ASN A 369 24.02 -21.70 12.68
N SER A 370 25.09 -21.78 11.90
CA SER A 370 26.23 -22.63 12.22
C SER A 370 27.52 -22.06 11.64
N SER A 371 28.64 -22.46 12.23
CA SER A 371 29.97 -22.27 11.64
C SER A 371 30.18 -23.11 10.38
N SER A 372 29.21 -23.94 9.99
CA SER A 372 29.34 -24.97 8.95
C SER A 372 28.53 -24.73 7.70
N PHE A 373 27.58 -23.78 7.64
CA PHE A 373 26.98 -23.20 6.42
C PHE A 373 26.02 -22.05 6.70
N ALA A 374 25.89 -21.13 5.73
CA ALA A 374 24.87 -20.08 5.68
C ALA A 374 23.66 -20.54 4.87
N ASN A 375 22.47 -20.10 5.27
CA ASN A 375 21.21 -20.36 4.58
C ASN A 375 20.67 -19.07 3.98
N PHE A 376 20.17 -19.17 2.76
CA PHE A 376 19.56 -18.09 1.98
C PHE A 376 18.13 -18.50 1.66
N GLY A 377 17.17 -17.63 1.98
CA GLY A 377 15.77 -17.94 1.69
C GLY A 377 14.84 -16.75 1.68
N LEU A 378 13.54 -17.04 1.75
CA LEU A 378 12.48 -16.05 1.84
C LEU A 378 11.86 -16.07 3.25
N ARG A 379 11.35 -14.92 3.66
CA ARG A 379 10.56 -14.76 4.87
C ARG A 379 9.18 -15.35 4.66
N TYR A 380 8.58 -15.82 5.74
CA TYR A 380 7.23 -16.37 5.71
C TYR A 380 6.58 -16.23 7.08
N VAL A 381 5.25 -16.28 7.10
CA VAL A 381 4.47 -16.46 8.31
C VAL A 381 4.08 -17.94 8.39
N ARG A 382 4.33 -18.55 9.54
CA ARG A 382 4.01 -19.95 9.83
C ARG A 382 3.30 -20.05 11.16
N HIS A 383 2.05 -20.50 11.14
CA HIS A 383 1.23 -20.67 12.35
C HIS A 383 1.19 -19.41 13.23
N GLY A 384 1.23 -18.23 12.60
CA GLY A 384 1.23 -16.93 13.28
C GLY A 384 2.58 -16.49 13.85
N GLY A 385 3.61 -17.31 13.73
CA GLY A 385 5.00 -16.88 13.92
C GLY A 385 5.59 -16.32 12.64
N VAL A 386 6.61 -15.49 12.77
CA VAL A 386 7.42 -15.01 11.64
C VAL A 386 8.76 -15.73 11.67
N ASP A 387 9.18 -16.22 10.50
CA ASP A 387 10.35 -17.08 10.37
C ASP A 387 10.97 -16.92 8.96
N GLY A 388 11.99 -17.71 8.64
CA GLY A 388 12.60 -17.79 7.32
C GLY A 388 12.65 -19.23 6.79
N SER A 389 12.31 -19.41 5.52
CA SER A 389 12.34 -20.70 4.83
C SER A 389 13.48 -20.77 3.82
N SER A 390 14.48 -21.60 4.11
CA SER A 390 15.71 -21.70 3.32
C SER A 390 15.44 -22.42 2.01
N VAL A 391 15.84 -21.82 0.89
CA VAL A 391 15.77 -22.43 -0.44
C VAL A 391 17.16 -22.70 -1.03
N PHE A 392 18.22 -22.10 -0.48
CA PHE A 392 19.59 -22.31 -0.90
C PHE A 392 20.55 -22.25 0.29
N ASP A 393 21.67 -22.98 0.24
CA ASP A 393 22.73 -22.90 1.24
C ASP A 393 24.13 -22.76 0.64
N SER A 394 25.07 -22.30 1.46
CA SER A 394 26.43 -21.99 0.99
C SER A 394 27.29 -23.21 0.65
N SER A 395 26.76 -24.43 0.84
CA SER A 395 27.33 -25.68 0.32
C SER A 395 26.88 -25.99 -1.12
N SER A 396 26.16 -25.08 -1.77
CA SER A 396 25.51 -25.26 -3.09
C SER A 396 24.25 -26.12 -3.04
N GLY A 397 23.71 -26.36 -1.83
CA GLY A 397 22.48 -27.12 -1.65
C GLY A 397 21.25 -26.33 -2.08
N ALA A 398 20.40 -26.95 -2.90
CA ALA A 398 19.10 -26.43 -3.28
C ALA A 398 17.99 -27.13 -2.47
N ARG A 399 17.17 -26.34 -1.78
CA ARG A 399 15.99 -26.78 -1.03
C ARG A 399 14.74 -26.19 -1.67
N SER A 400 13.59 -26.79 -1.42
CA SER A 400 12.32 -26.30 -1.94
C SER A 400 11.27 -26.26 -0.85
N ASN A 401 10.51 -25.17 -0.80
CA ASN A 401 9.36 -25.02 0.09
C ASN A 401 8.25 -24.30 -0.67
N ASP A 402 7.01 -24.53 -0.27
CA ASP A 402 5.83 -23.87 -0.83
C ASP A 402 4.93 -23.35 0.27
N ASP A 403 4.36 -22.17 0.02
CA ASP A 403 3.46 -21.47 0.91
C ASP A 403 2.51 -20.61 0.05
N CYS A 404 1.40 -20.15 0.65
CA CYS A 404 0.45 -19.26 -0.02
C CYS A 404 1.04 -17.85 -0.23
N VAL A 405 0.29 -16.98 -0.90
CA VAL A 405 0.62 -15.56 -1.06
C VAL A 405 -0.35 -14.71 -0.22
N ARG A 406 0.11 -13.56 0.26
CA ARG A 406 -0.70 -12.62 1.06
C ARG A 406 -0.79 -11.26 0.36
N PRO A 407 -1.81 -11.03 -0.48
CA PRO A 407 -1.98 -9.76 -1.19
C PRO A 407 -2.23 -8.57 -0.27
N VAL A 408 -1.62 -7.43 -0.62
CA VAL A 408 -1.83 -6.10 -0.06
C VAL A 408 -2.07 -5.14 -1.23
N VAL A 409 -3.03 -4.23 -1.12
CA VAL A 409 -3.43 -3.28 -2.16
C VAL A 409 -3.32 -1.88 -1.62
N SER A 410 -2.57 -1.00 -2.30
CA SER A 410 -2.61 0.43 -2.03
C SER A 410 -3.64 1.07 -2.95
N LEU A 411 -4.56 1.86 -2.39
CA LEU A 411 -5.53 2.66 -3.13
C LEU A 411 -5.48 4.13 -2.69
N PRO A 412 -5.80 5.08 -3.58
CA PRO A 412 -6.06 6.46 -3.18
C PRO A 412 -7.23 6.52 -2.20
N SER A 413 -7.10 7.32 -1.15
CA SER A 413 -8.12 7.39 -0.10
C SER A 413 -9.48 7.87 -0.61
N ASN A 414 -9.52 8.74 -1.62
CA ASN A 414 -10.75 9.32 -2.19
C ASN A 414 -11.63 8.31 -2.92
N VAL A 415 -11.10 7.13 -3.20
CA VAL A 415 -11.87 6.03 -3.75
C VAL A 415 -12.84 5.45 -2.72
N ILE A 416 -12.63 5.63 -1.41
CA ILE A 416 -13.56 5.14 -0.40
C ILE A 416 -14.79 6.05 -0.28
N ASP A 417 -15.98 5.47 -0.38
CA ASP A 417 -17.24 6.20 -0.16
C ASP A 417 -17.56 6.34 1.33
N LEU A 418 -17.18 7.48 1.92
CA LEU A 418 -17.47 7.83 3.31
C LEU A 418 -18.94 8.16 3.61
N ASN A 419 -19.83 8.13 2.61
CA ASN A 419 -21.28 8.18 2.80
C ASN A 419 -21.88 6.79 3.03
N THR A 420 -21.10 5.73 2.81
CA THR A 420 -21.53 4.36 3.17
C THR A 420 -21.90 4.33 4.66
N ASP A 421 -23.11 3.88 4.97
CA ASP A 421 -23.46 3.53 6.34
C ASP A 421 -22.79 2.21 6.72
N TYR A 422 -21.51 2.30 7.10
CA TYR A 422 -20.71 1.13 7.45
C TYR A 422 -21.37 0.28 8.53
N VAL A 423 -22.11 0.89 9.47
CA VAL A 423 -22.74 0.17 10.58
C VAL A 423 -23.80 -0.81 10.07
N SER A 424 -24.55 -0.45 9.03
CA SER A 424 -25.55 -1.35 8.44
C SER A 424 -24.98 -2.26 7.35
N VAL A 425 -24.02 -1.78 6.56
CA VAL A 425 -23.45 -2.53 5.42
C VAL A 425 -22.34 -3.50 5.84
N GLY A 426 -21.59 -3.18 6.89
CA GLY A 426 -20.48 -3.97 7.40
C GLY A 426 -19.18 -3.89 6.58
N LYS A 427 -19.16 -3.10 5.50
CA LYS A 427 -18.00 -2.81 4.65
C LYS A 427 -18.13 -1.42 4.02
N TRP A 428 -17.00 -0.81 3.66
CA TRP A 428 -16.97 0.44 2.90
C TRP A 428 -17.16 0.17 1.41
N ASN A 429 -18.07 0.89 0.77
CA ASN A 429 -18.16 0.88 -0.69
C ASN A 429 -17.08 1.78 -1.29
N LEU A 430 -16.81 1.58 -2.58
CA LEU A 430 -15.93 2.44 -3.34
C LEU A 430 -16.76 3.38 -4.23
N ASN A 431 -16.32 4.64 -4.31
CA ASN A 431 -16.85 5.61 -5.26
C ASN A 431 -16.68 5.07 -6.69
N SER A 432 -17.63 5.38 -7.57
CA SER A 432 -17.64 4.94 -8.97
C SER A 432 -16.50 5.52 -9.79
#